data_AF-A0A1N6KUM4-F1
#
_entry.id   AF-A0A1N6KUM4-F1
#
_cell.length_a   1.000
_cell.length_b   1.000
_cell.length_c   1.000
_cell.angle_alpha   90.00
_cell.angle_beta   90.00
_cell.angle_gamma   90.00
#
_symmetry.space_group_name_H-M   'P 1'
#
loop_
_entity.id
_entity.type
_entity.pdbx_description
1 polymer ?
#
loop_
_entity_poly.entity_id
_entity_poly.type
_entity_poly.pdbx_seq_one_letter_code
_entity_poly.pdbx_strand_id
1 'polypeptide(L)'
;MGAFSFGWSSPVSKKRNPLSPATRMAVLHEAGYRCAVPVCRTILTLDIHHIVYVSEAGSDDPSNLLALCGNCHALHHLKKITTESIRAWKFLLMALNEAFDRKSVDLLLALERAGGGTVCTGDGLGDYAGLIASGYLNITWKESSHSDRAFTWGKHQVYLSDKGKAFLEAWKRGDQSAAVGIPSPGALAGS
;
A
#
# COMPACT_ATOMS: atom_id res chain seq x y z
N MET A 1 -6.56 -51.14 42.84
CA MET A 1 -7.04 -49.81 42.40
C MET A 1 -5.85 -49.07 41.83
N GLY A 2 -5.65 -49.14 40.50
CA GLY A 2 -4.53 -48.48 39.82
C GLY A 2 -4.96 -47.10 39.34
N ALA A 3 -4.27 -46.06 39.80
CA ALA A 3 -4.49 -44.69 39.35
C ALA A 3 -3.84 -44.51 37.96
N PHE A 4 -4.66 -44.32 36.92
CA PHE A 4 -4.18 -43.89 35.62
C PHE A 4 -3.95 -42.37 35.66
N SER A 5 -2.69 -41.97 35.74
CA SER A 5 -2.27 -40.58 35.58
C SER A 5 -2.34 -40.20 34.10
N PHE A 6 -3.40 -39.51 33.70
CA PHE A 6 -3.48 -38.86 32.38
C PHE A 6 -2.56 -37.63 32.38
N GLY A 7 -1.38 -37.77 31.78
CA GLY A 7 -0.50 -36.64 31.48
C GLY A 7 -1.06 -35.85 30.30
N TRP A 8 -1.73 -34.72 30.56
CA TRP A 8 -1.98 -33.72 29.53
C TRP A 8 -0.69 -32.94 29.25
N SER A 9 0.04 -33.34 28.22
CA SER A 9 1.08 -32.52 27.63
C SER A 9 0.41 -31.47 26.72
N SER A 10 0.11 -30.29 27.27
CA SER A 10 -0.29 -29.15 26.44
C SER A 10 0.84 -28.81 25.47
N PRO A 11 0.61 -28.74 24.14
CA PRO A 11 1.65 -28.33 23.21
C PRO A 11 2.07 -26.91 23.54
N VAL A 12 3.34 -26.73 23.91
CA VAL A 12 3.94 -25.42 24.18
C VAL A 12 3.89 -24.63 22.88
N SER A 13 2.91 -23.73 22.75
CA SER A 13 2.87 -22.79 21.63
C SER A 13 4.13 -21.93 21.73
N LYS A 14 5.02 -21.99 20.75
CA LYS A 14 6.17 -21.07 20.65
C LYS A 14 5.65 -19.64 20.83
N LYS A 15 6.15 -18.94 21.85
CA LYS A 15 5.85 -17.53 22.07
C LYS A 15 6.29 -16.77 20.82
N ARG A 16 5.34 -16.18 20.10
CA ARG A 16 5.64 -15.35 18.93
C ARG A 16 6.24 -14.04 19.41
N ASN A 17 7.26 -13.56 18.72
CA ASN A 17 7.77 -12.22 18.97
C ASN A 17 6.70 -11.18 18.58
N PRO A 18 6.51 -10.12 19.38
CA PRO A 18 5.63 -9.04 18.99
C PRO A 18 6.22 -8.27 17.81
N LEU A 19 5.34 -7.75 16.94
CA LEU A 19 5.74 -6.80 15.90
C LEU A 19 6.45 -5.60 16.54
N SER A 20 7.45 -5.07 15.83
CA SER A 20 8.10 -3.84 16.26
C SER A 20 7.07 -2.69 16.36
N PRO A 21 7.22 -1.75 17.32
CA PRO A 21 6.33 -0.59 17.40
C PRO A 21 6.28 0.21 16.10
N ALA A 22 7.42 0.36 15.42
CA ALA A 22 7.52 1.08 14.14
C ALA A 22 6.71 0.39 13.03
N THR A 23 6.84 -0.94 12.89
CA THR A 23 6.04 -1.73 11.94
C THR A 23 4.56 -1.61 12.23
N ARG A 24 4.16 -1.75 13.51
CA ARG A 24 2.75 -1.61 13.92
C ARG A 24 2.20 -0.23 13.57
N MET A 25 2.96 0.83 13.85
CA MET A 25 2.57 2.20 13.51
C MET A 25 2.42 2.38 12.00
N ALA A 26 3.35 1.89 11.19
CA ALA A 26 3.27 1.99 9.73
C ALA A 26 1.98 1.39 9.16
N VAL A 27 1.59 0.19 9.63
CA VAL A 27 0.35 -0.47 9.19
C VAL A 27 -0.90 0.29 9.67
N LEU A 28 -0.87 0.88 10.86
CA LEU A 28 -1.98 1.71 11.36
C LEU A 28 -2.10 3.01 10.58
N HIS A 29 -0.98 3.65 10.22
CA HIS A 29 -0.97 4.85 9.38
C HIS A 29 -1.53 4.56 7.99
N GLU A 30 -1.10 3.46 7.36
CA GLU A 30 -1.62 3.00 6.07
C GLU A 30 -3.14 2.79 6.14
N ALA A 31 -3.65 2.17 7.21
CA ALA A 31 -5.09 1.96 7.36
C ALA A 31 -5.86 3.20 7.85
N GLY A 32 -5.19 4.35 8.03
CA GLY A 32 -5.78 5.57 8.56
C GLY A 32 -6.37 5.40 9.97
N TYR A 33 -5.80 4.49 10.77
CA TYR A 33 -6.32 4.06 12.08
C TYR A 33 -7.77 3.53 12.01
N ARG A 34 -8.11 2.82 10.92
CA ARG A 34 -9.41 2.16 10.74
C ARG A 34 -9.23 0.70 10.37
N CYS A 35 -10.29 -0.08 10.51
CA CYS A 35 -10.34 -1.41 9.92
C CYS A 35 -10.19 -1.30 8.39
N ALA A 36 -9.29 -2.10 7.81
CA ALA A 36 -9.03 -2.09 6.37
C ALA A 36 -10.12 -2.77 5.53
N VAL A 37 -11.10 -3.42 6.16
CA VAL A 37 -12.28 -3.92 5.44
C VAL A 37 -13.10 -2.71 4.94
N PRO A 38 -13.32 -2.54 3.62
CA PRO A 38 -13.78 -1.27 3.04
C PRO A 38 -15.11 -0.73 3.60
N VAL A 39 -16.00 -1.64 4.01
CA VAL A 39 -17.32 -1.29 4.56
C VAL A 39 -17.32 -1.18 6.09
N CYS A 40 -16.24 -1.58 6.75
CA CYS A 40 -16.11 -1.49 8.20
C CYS A 40 -15.61 -0.10 8.60
N ARG A 41 -16.29 0.53 9.56
CA ARG A 41 -15.93 1.86 10.06
C ARG A 41 -15.33 1.83 11.48
N THR A 42 -15.04 0.65 12.02
CA THR A 42 -14.47 0.51 13.37
C THR A 42 -13.06 1.11 13.43
N ILE A 43 -12.84 1.97 14.43
CA ILE A 43 -11.57 2.69 14.66
C ILE A 43 -10.85 2.26 15.94
N LEU A 44 -11.55 1.55 16.84
CA LEU A 44 -11.03 1.12 18.13
C LEU A 44 -10.60 -0.36 18.06
N THR A 45 -9.58 -0.70 18.85
CA THR A 45 -9.10 -2.08 19.04
C THR A 45 -8.79 -2.80 17.72
N LEU A 46 -7.78 -2.27 17.01
CA LEU A 46 -7.28 -2.87 15.78
C LEU A 46 -6.17 -3.89 16.05
N ASP A 47 -6.38 -5.07 15.50
CA ASP A 47 -5.40 -6.15 15.40
C ASP A 47 -4.60 -5.99 14.10
N ILE A 48 -3.32 -6.34 14.14
CA ILE A 48 -2.51 -6.45 12.93
C ILE A 48 -2.51 -7.91 12.50
N HIS A 49 -3.05 -8.14 11.31
CA HIS A 49 -3.22 -9.46 10.73
C HIS A 49 -2.14 -9.70 9.66
N HIS A 50 -1.47 -10.85 9.76
CA HIS A 50 -0.57 -11.33 8.71
C HIS A 50 -1.37 -12.02 7.59
N ILE A 51 -1.21 -11.55 6.35
CA ILE A 51 -1.90 -12.10 5.17
C ILE A 51 -1.39 -13.51 4.86
N VAL A 52 -0.06 -13.69 4.84
CA VAL A 52 0.62 -14.98 4.92
C VAL A 52 0.99 -15.19 6.38
N TYR A 53 0.49 -16.27 6.99
CA TYR A 53 0.66 -16.50 8.42
C TYR A 53 2.13 -16.73 8.79
N VAL A 54 2.51 -16.34 10.01
CA VAL A 54 3.85 -16.65 10.57
C VAL A 54 4.12 -18.16 10.61
N SER A 55 3.09 -18.99 10.79
CA SER A 55 3.20 -20.46 10.71
C SER A 55 3.55 -20.98 9.31
N GLU A 56 3.30 -20.16 8.29
CA GLU A 56 3.59 -20.42 6.88
C GLU A 56 4.79 -19.59 6.40
N ALA A 57 5.68 -19.22 7.32
CA ALA A 57 6.86 -18.39 7.07
C ALA A 57 6.56 -16.95 6.56
N GLY A 58 5.37 -16.43 6.83
CA GLY A 58 5.01 -15.04 6.52
C GLY A 58 5.88 -14.02 7.27
N SER A 59 6.30 -12.97 6.56
CA SER A 59 7.15 -11.91 7.09
C SER A 59 6.37 -10.88 7.91
N ASP A 60 7.09 -10.12 8.74
CA ASP A 60 6.58 -8.94 9.45
C ASP A 60 6.66 -7.66 8.59
N ASP A 61 6.88 -7.80 7.28
CA ASP A 61 6.91 -6.67 6.36
C ASP A 61 5.51 -6.03 6.25
N PRO A 62 5.37 -4.69 6.27
CA PRO A 62 4.08 -4.03 6.13
C PRO A 62 3.24 -4.49 4.93
N SER A 63 3.85 -4.92 3.81
CA SER A 63 3.14 -5.49 2.66
C SER A 63 2.35 -6.77 2.98
N ASN A 64 2.81 -7.55 3.97
CA ASN A 64 2.17 -8.77 4.46
C ASN A 64 1.22 -8.51 5.63
N LEU A 65 1.01 -7.26 6.03
CA LEU A 65 0.23 -6.89 7.20
C LEU A 65 -1.01 -6.07 6.84
N LEU A 66 -2.09 -6.26 7.59
CA LEU A 66 -3.33 -5.52 7.43
C LEU A 66 -3.97 -5.23 8.80
N ALA A 67 -4.45 -3.99 9.01
CA ALA A 67 -5.17 -3.64 10.24
C ALA A 67 -6.64 -4.06 10.16
N LEU A 68 -7.10 -4.89 11.09
CA LEU A 68 -8.48 -5.38 11.18
C LEU A 68 -9.06 -5.12 12.57
N CYS A 69 -10.36 -4.82 12.66
CA CYS A 69 -11.03 -4.88 13.96
C CYS A 69 -11.24 -6.34 14.38
N GLY A 70 -11.43 -6.60 15.68
CA GLY A 70 -11.60 -7.96 16.21
C GLY A 70 -12.71 -8.77 15.53
N ASN A 71 -13.81 -8.12 15.10
CA ASN A 71 -14.89 -8.80 14.39
C ASN A 71 -14.48 -9.24 12.97
N CYS A 72 -13.92 -8.32 12.17
CA CYS A 72 -13.45 -8.65 10.83
C CYS A 72 -12.29 -9.66 10.86
N HIS A 73 -11.42 -9.54 11.86
CA HIS A 73 -10.33 -10.49 12.10
C HIS A 73 -10.89 -11.89 12.40
N ALA A 74 -11.89 -12.01 13.28
CA ALA A 74 -12.56 -13.28 13.56
C ALA A 74 -13.28 -13.86 12.34
N LEU A 75 -14.00 -13.02 11.56
CA LEU A 75 -14.67 -13.45 10.33
C LEU A 75 -13.68 -13.99 9.29
N HIS A 76 -12.48 -13.44 9.21
CA HIS A 76 -11.42 -13.97 8.34
C HIS A 76 -10.93 -15.35 8.82
N HIS A 77 -10.67 -15.52 10.13
CA HIS A 77 -10.32 -16.84 10.69
C HIS A 77 -11.41 -17.89 10.47
N LEU A 78 -12.68 -17.48 10.52
CA LEU A 78 -13.84 -18.31 10.22
C LEU A 78 -14.07 -18.53 8.71
N LYS A 79 -13.17 -18.04 7.84
CA LYS A 79 -13.25 -18.13 6.37
C LYS A 79 -14.52 -17.52 5.76
N LYS A 80 -15.17 -16.59 6.47
CA LYS A 80 -16.30 -15.79 5.96
C LYS A 80 -15.81 -14.60 5.15
N ILE A 81 -14.67 -14.04 5.56
CA ILE A 81 -13.84 -13.18 4.72
C ILE A 81 -12.72 -14.08 4.19
N THR A 82 -12.54 -14.11 2.87
CA THR A 82 -11.52 -14.98 2.27
C THR A 82 -10.15 -14.31 2.26
N THR A 83 -9.09 -15.11 2.11
CA THR A 83 -7.73 -14.61 1.95
C THR A 83 -7.61 -13.72 0.70
N GLU A 84 -8.31 -14.06 -0.38
CA GLU A 84 -8.36 -13.24 -1.61
C GLU A 84 -8.98 -11.87 -1.33
N SER A 85 -10.01 -11.80 -0.48
CA SER A 85 -10.63 -10.54 -0.07
C SER A 85 -9.65 -9.68 0.73
N ILE A 86 -8.95 -10.27 1.71
CA ILE A 86 -7.92 -9.59 2.49
C ILE A 86 -6.81 -9.04 1.58
N ARG A 87 -6.33 -9.83 0.61
CA ARG A 87 -5.32 -9.42 -0.37
C ARG A 87 -5.82 -8.27 -1.25
N ALA A 88 -7.05 -8.37 -1.76
CA ALA A 88 -7.64 -7.32 -2.57
C ALA A 88 -7.78 -6.00 -1.80
N TRP A 89 -8.15 -6.05 -0.52
CA TRP A 89 -8.27 -4.86 0.31
C TRP A 89 -6.93 -4.25 0.68
N LYS A 90 -5.90 -5.08 0.95
CA LYS A 90 -4.52 -4.60 1.08
C LYS A 90 -4.07 -3.87 -0.17
N PHE A 91 -4.30 -4.45 -1.35
CA PHE A 91 -4.00 -3.82 -2.63
C PHE A 91 -4.70 -2.47 -2.79
N LEU A 92 -6.02 -2.42 -2.55
CA LEU A 92 -6.78 -1.17 -2.65
C LEU A 92 -6.29 -0.11 -1.67
N LEU A 93 -5.95 -0.50 -0.45
CA LEU A 93 -5.45 0.43 0.57
C LEU A 93 -4.11 1.05 0.14
N MET A 94 -3.20 0.23 -0.36
CA MET A 94 -1.93 0.71 -0.92
C MET A 94 -2.17 1.61 -2.13
N ALA A 95 -3.06 1.21 -3.05
CA ALA A 95 -3.37 1.99 -4.25
C ALA A 95 -3.99 3.36 -3.95
N LEU A 96 -4.91 3.42 -2.99
CA LEU A 96 -5.58 4.65 -2.56
C LEU A 96 -4.62 5.59 -1.82
N ASN A 97 -3.68 5.06 -1.04
CA ASN A 97 -2.72 5.87 -0.29
C ASN A 97 -1.55 6.39 -1.14
N GLU A 98 -1.21 5.69 -2.23
CA GLU A 98 -0.04 5.98 -3.06
C GLU A 98 -0.38 6.63 -4.42
N ALA A 99 -1.62 7.11 -4.62
CA ALA A 99 -2.06 7.72 -5.88
C ALA A 99 -1.98 6.79 -7.09
N PHE A 100 -2.56 5.59 -7.00
CA PHE A 100 -2.57 4.59 -8.07
C PHE A 100 -3.98 4.31 -8.61
N ASP A 101 -4.72 5.35 -8.98
CA ASP A 101 -5.86 5.19 -9.88
C ASP A 101 -5.40 5.08 -11.34
N ARG A 102 -6.29 4.64 -12.24
CA ARG A 102 -5.97 4.49 -13.66
C ARG A 102 -5.42 5.79 -14.26
N LYS A 103 -6.02 6.92 -13.89
CA LYS A 103 -5.60 8.24 -14.36
C LYS A 103 -4.14 8.52 -13.96
N SER A 104 -3.75 8.21 -12.73
CA SER A 104 -2.38 8.43 -12.25
C SER A 104 -1.36 7.61 -13.04
N VAL A 105 -1.65 6.34 -13.35
CA VAL A 105 -0.78 5.51 -14.21
C VAL A 105 -0.69 6.10 -15.62
N ASP A 106 -1.81 6.51 -16.21
CA ASP A 106 -1.84 7.13 -17.53
C ASP A 106 -1.02 8.44 -17.57
N LEU A 107 -1.10 9.26 -16.51
CA LEU A 107 -0.30 10.48 -16.37
C LEU A 107 1.20 10.18 -16.26
N LEU A 108 1.59 9.17 -15.48
CA LEU A 108 3.00 8.76 -15.36
C LEU A 108 3.55 8.30 -16.72
N LEU A 109 2.80 7.46 -17.45
CA LEU A 109 3.17 6.99 -18.78
C LEU A 109 3.24 8.14 -19.80
N ALA A 110 2.30 9.09 -19.74
CA ALA A 110 2.31 10.27 -20.60
C ALA A 110 3.55 11.16 -20.35
N LEU A 111 3.91 11.37 -19.08
CA LEU A 111 5.09 12.15 -18.71
C LEU A 111 6.40 11.46 -19.10
N GLU A 112 6.46 10.14 -19.00
CA GLU A 112 7.59 9.35 -19.50
C GLU A 112 7.74 9.52 -21.01
N ARG A 113 6.63 9.42 -21.75
CA ARG A 113 6.63 9.59 -23.21
C ARG A 113 7.02 11.01 -23.63
N ALA A 114 6.69 12.02 -22.81
CA ALA A 114 7.07 13.40 -23.03
C ALA A 114 8.57 13.68 -22.83
N GLY A 115 9.32 12.78 -22.17
CA GLY A 115 10.80 12.82 -22.12
C GLY A 115 11.42 13.94 -21.28
N GLY A 116 10.64 14.81 -20.65
CA GLY A 116 11.13 15.93 -19.84
C GLY A 116 10.11 16.54 -18.87
N GLY A 117 8.99 15.83 -18.65
CA GLY A 117 7.84 16.36 -17.94
C GLY A 117 6.94 17.24 -18.80
N THR A 118 6.00 17.91 -18.15
CA THR A 118 5.07 18.87 -18.77
C THR A 118 5.05 20.17 -17.98
N VAL A 119 4.53 21.23 -18.59
CA VAL A 119 4.23 22.49 -17.90
C VAL A 119 2.73 22.60 -17.74
N CYS A 120 2.27 22.84 -16.51
CA CYS A 120 0.87 23.10 -16.21
C CYS A 120 0.70 24.43 -15.48
N THR A 121 -0.51 24.96 -15.50
CA THR A 121 -0.93 26.08 -14.67
C THR A 121 -1.20 25.61 -13.24
N GLY A 122 -1.35 26.55 -12.29
CA GLY A 122 -1.59 26.24 -10.88
C GLY A 122 -2.86 25.41 -10.63
N ASP A 123 -3.94 25.67 -11.37
CA ASP A 123 -5.19 24.88 -11.33
C ASP A 123 -4.99 23.46 -11.88
N GLY A 124 -4.11 23.29 -12.88
CA GLY A 124 -3.73 21.98 -13.43
C GLY A 124 -2.93 21.10 -12.46
N LEU A 125 -2.38 21.65 -11.37
CA LEU A 125 -1.67 20.86 -10.36
C LEU A 125 -2.59 19.87 -9.62
N GLY A 126 -3.89 20.14 -9.56
CA GLY A 126 -4.85 19.23 -8.93
C GLY A 126 -4.83 17.83 -9.56
N ASP A 127 -4.58 17.74 -10.87
CA ASP A 127 -4.49 16.48 -11.59
C ASP A 127 -3.27 15.63 -11.21
N TYR A 128 -2.23 16.26 -10.69
CA TYR A 128 -0.97 15.62 -10.28
C TYR A 128 -0.82 15.52 -8.75
N ALA A 129 -1.75 16.08 -7.98
CA ALA A 129 -1.59 16.28 -6.54
C ALA A 129 -1.28 14.98 -5.79
N GLY A 130 -2.00 13.89 -6.11
CA GLY A 130 -1.73 12.57 -5.52
C GLY A 130 -0.32 12.08 -5.84
N LEU A 131 0.06 12.07 -7.12
CA LEU A 131 1.37 11.62 -7.57
C LEU A 131 2.54 12.46 -7.02
N ILE A 132 2.33 13.77 -6.84
CA ILE A 132 3.30 14.67 -6.19
C ILE A 132 3.39 14.35 -4.70
N ALA A 133 2.25 14.24 -4.01
CA ALA A 133 2.21 13.95 -2.57
C ALA A 133 2.82 12.58 -2.24
N SER A 134 2.61 11.58 -3.10
CA SER A 134 3.19 10.24 -2.97
C SER A 134 4.62 10.15 -3.54
N GLY A 135 5.19 11.25 -4.01
CA GLY A 135 6.60 11.35 -4.41
C GLY A 135 6.94 10.70 -5.75
N TYR A 136 5.96 10.35 -6.58
CA TYR A 136 6.19 9.83 -7.95
C TYR A 136 6.51 10.95 -8.95
N LEU A 137 6.09 12.18 -8.67
CA LEU A 137 6.36 13.37 -9.49
C LEU A 137 7.07 14.46 -8.68
N ASN A 138 8.02 15.12 -9.33
CA ASN A 138 8.62 16.36 -8.86
C ASN A 138 7.90 17.56 -9.49
N ILE A 139 7.91 18.68 -8.77
CA ILE A 139 7.35 19.95 -9.23
C ILE A 139 8.36 21.08 -9.02
N THR A 140 8.53 21.92 -10.03
CA THR A 140 9.30 23.16 -9.92
C THR A 140 8.49 24.34 -10.46
N TRP A 141 8.68 25.52 -9.89
CA TRP A 141 8.06 26.74 -10.40
C TRP A 141 8.88 27.27 -11.59
N LYS A 142 8.17 27.74 -12.63
CA LYS A 142 8.76 28.48 -13.75
C LYS A 142 8.22 29.90 -13.76
N GLU A 143 9.14 30.87 -13.74
CA GLU A 143 8.79 32.27 -13.95
C GLU A 143 8.07 32.45 -15.29
N SER A 144 6.96 33.19 -15.24
CA SER A 144 6.31 33.71 -16.44
C SER A 144 7.13 34.87 -16.99
N SER A 145 7.59 34.74 -18.23
CA SER A 145 8.21 35.84 -18.97
C SER A 145 7.21 36.97 -19.17
N HIS A 146 7.64 38.22 -18.98
CA HIS A 146 6.82 39.45 -19.05
C HIS A 146 6.05 39.67 -20.37
N SER A 147 6.30 38.88 -21.42
CA SER A 147 5.58 38.91 -22.69
C SER A 147 4.34 38.00 -22.75
N ASP A 148 4.12 37.14 -21.75
CA ASP A 148 2.93 36.31 -21.66
C ASP A 148 1.73 37.19 -21.27
N ARG A 149 0.94 37.60 -22.28
CA ARG A 149 -0.33 38.33 -22.09
C ARG A 149 -1.46 37.47 -21.52
N ALA A 150 -1.16 36.22 -21.14
CA ALA A 150 -2.09 35.31 -20.52
C ALA A 150 -1.92 35.40 -19.00
N PHE A 151 -3.03 35.69 -18.31
CA PHE A 151 -3.23 35.68 -16.85
C PHE A 151 -2.12 34.96 -16.05
N THR A 152 -1.56 35.67 -15.06
CA THR A 152 -0.44 35.33 -14.18
C THR A 152 -0.68 34.14 -13.24
N TRP A 153 -1.25 33.04 -13.73
CA TRP A 153 -1.22 31.77 -13.00
C TRP A 153 0.21 31.24 -13.10
N GLY A 154 0.86 31.02 -11.95
CA GLY A 154 2.20 30.46 -11.91
C GLY A 154 2.30 29.22 -12.79
N LYS A 155 3.33 29.16 -13.65
CA LYS A 155 3.60 27.97 -14.46
C LYS A 155 4.43 27.00 -13.62
N HIS A 156 4.04 25.75 -13.60
CA HIS A 156 4.73 24.70 -12.87
C HIS A 156 5.23 23.65 -13.85
N GLN A 157 6.50 23.27 -13.75
CA GLN A 157 7.03 22.11 -14.46
C GLN A 157 6.85 20.89 -13.57
N VAL A 158 6.17 19.87 -14.10
CA VAL A 158 5.93 18.59 -13.43
C VAL A 158 6.66 17.49 -14.21
N TYR A 159 7.44 16.65 -13.53
CA TYR A 159 8.26 15.61 -14.17
C TYR A 159 8.44 14.39 -13.26
N LEU A 160 8.78 13.24 -13.85
CA LEU A 160 8.98 12.00 -13.10
C LEU A 160 10.12 12.12 -12.09
N SER A 161 9.87 11.68 -10.86
CA SER A 161 10.90 11.43 -9.86
C SER A 161 11.60 10.09 -10.13
N ASP A 162 12.66 9.79 -9.37
CA ASP A 162 13.31 8.47 -9.46
C ASP A 162 12.38 7.34 -8.98
N LYS A 163 11.55 7.61 -7.96
CA LYS A 163 10.47 6.70 -7.52
C LYS A 163 9.46 6.47 -8.65
N GLY A 164 9.05 7.55 -9.34
CA GLY A 164 8.17 7.49 -10.52
C GLY A 164 8.71 6.61 -11.65
N LYS A 165 9.98 6.78 -11.99
CA LYS A 165 10.66 5.98 -13.03
C LYS A 165 10.77 4.50 -12.63
N ALA A 166 11.19 4.23 -11.39
CA ALA A 166 11.30 2.86 -10.88
C ALA A 166 9.95 2.13 -10.90
N PHE A 167 8.88 2.82 -10.52
CA PHE A 167 7.51 2.29 -10.62
C PHE A 167 7.14 1.91 -12.05
N LEU A 168 7.34 2.80 -13.03
CA LEU A 168 6.98 2.55 -14.43
C LEU A 168 7.76 1.38 -15.04
N GLU A 169 9.04 1.26 -14.71
CA GLU A 169 9.88 0.14 -15.15
C GLU A 169 9.34 -1.20 -14.61
N ALA A 170 9.00 -1.25 -13.33
CA ALA A 170 8.40 -2.44 -12.72
C ALA A 170 7.02 -2.75 -13.33
N TRP A 171 6.19 -1.71 -13.52
CA TRP A 171 4.85 -1.82 -14.07
C TRP A 171 4.85 -2.40 -15.49
N LYS A 172 5.72 -1.90 -16.38
CA LYS A 172 5.84 -2.40 -17.75
C LYS A 172 6.30 -3.86 -17.83
N ARG A 173 7.09 -4.31 -16.84
CA ARG A 173 7.56 -5.69 -16.73
C ARG A 173 6.53 -6.62 -16.09
N GLY A 174 5.41 -6.08 -15.59
CA GLY A 174 4.42 -6.85 -14.83
C GLY A 174 4.93 -7.30 -13.46
N ASP A 175 6.01 -6.69 -12.94
CA ASP A 175 6.57 -7.01 -11.63
C ASP A 175 5.85 -6.22 -10.54
N GLN A 176 4.78 -6.84 -10.03
CA GLN A 176 3.94 -6.26 -8.98
C GLN A 176 4.71 -6.02 -7.67
N SER A 177 5.69 -6.87 -7.36
CA SER A 177 6.50 -6.74 -6.16
C SER A 177 7.42 -5.53 -6.24
N ALA A 178 8.04 -5.31 -7.40
CA ALA A 178 8.86 -4.12 -7.61
C ALA A 178 8.01 -2.84 -7.76
N ALA A 179 6.80 -2.92 -8.29
CA ALA A 179 5.95 -1.76 -8.53
C ALA A 179 5.28 -1.23 -7.26
N VAL A 180 4.71 -2.11 -6.44
CA VAL A 180 3.90 -1.72 -5.28
C VAL A 180 4.27 -2.47 -4.01
N GLY A 181 5.38 -3.23 -3.99
CA GLY A 181 5.82 -3.97 -2.80
C GLY A 181 4.95 -5.18 -2.46
N ILE A 182 4.11 -5.66 -3.39
CA ILE A 182 3.24 -6.81 -3.17
C ILE A 182 3.88 -8.07 -3.79
N PRO A 183 4.13 -9.13 -3.00
CA PRO A 183 4.70 -10.37 -3.53
C PRO A 183 3.90 -10.93 -4.71
N SER A 184 4.59 -11.31 -5.78
CA SER A 184 3.99 -11.89 -6.98
C SER A 184 3.22 -13.17 -6.65
N PRO A 185 2.03 -13.42 -7.23
CA PRO A 185 1.24 -14.63 -6.94
C PRO A 185 2.01 -15.95 -7.09
N GLY A 186 2.98 -16.02 -8.01
CA GLY A 186 3.82 -17.20 -8.26
C GLY A 186 4.95 -17.42 -7.25
N ALA A 187 5.34 -16.41 -6.48
CA ALA A 187 6.37 -16.56 -5.43
C ALA A 187 5.84 -17.32 -4.19
N LEU A 188 4.52 -17.49 -4.09
CA LEU A 188 3.83 -18.12 -2.96
C LEU A 188 3.36 -19.56 -3.25
N ALA A 189 3.55 -20.06 -4.49
CA ALA A 189 3.19 -21.42 -4.88
C ALA A 189 4.36 -22.41 -4.77
N GLY A 190 5.54 -21.95 -4.36
CA GLY A 190 6.77 -22.74 -4.30
C GLY A 190 7.54 -22.53 -3.00
N SER A 191 7.02 -23.07 -1.90
CA SER A 191 7.77 -23.41 -0.68
C SER A 191 6.95 -24.31 0.21
#